data_AF-A0A9D6NE82-F1
#
_entry.id   AF-A0A9D6NE82-F1
#
_cell.length_a   1.000
_cell.length_b   1.000
_cell.length_c   1.000
_cell.angle_alpha   90.00
_cell.angle_beta   90.00
_cell.angle_gamma   90.00
#
_symmetry.space_group_name_H-M   'P 1'
#
loop_
_entity.id
_entity.type
_entity.pdbx_description
1 polymer ?
#
loop_
_entity_poly.entity_id
_entity_poly.type
_entity_poly.pdbx_seq_one_letter_code
_entity_poly.pdbx_strand_id
1 'polypeptide(L)'
;MHSIPQVPCTPAERQQYRELMRRAVEARDQAYTPSSHYNVGGAVIGESGEVYTGANMEFTPNVDHAEQVAMATAFAAGEKGIKALATFGARAGEPKPEDFHDQTPPCGNCRQAAYDVNPGMREIEADGPGEVRVYAIGSELPEAYWRKRDPGQAAACTSDPDPLIDRALLARSRSYSVKSRYPVGAAVETSDHRLFMGVQMEASSYASQALRMALAAARMAGHTDIVRAAVVGGTGAPELPPNLPWDALQALHNVSPDATILHPDPEHRFVEHRVPDLQGIMAR
;
A
#
# COMPACT_ATOMS: atom_id res chain seq x y z
N MET A 1 -21.11 -22.68 -17.44
CA MET A 1 -20.14 -21.83 -16.73
C MET A 1 -18.84 -21.89 -17.52
N HIS A 2 -18.32 -20.76 -17.97
CA HIS A 2 -16.99 -20.73 -18.59
C HIS A 2 -15.96 -20.83 -17.44
N SER A 3 -15.20 -21.93 -17.38
CA SER A 3 -14.11 -22.03 -16.41
C SER A 3 -12.97 -21.12 -16.85
N ILE A 4 -12.54 -20.22 -15.98
CA ILE A 4 -11.43 -19.33 -16.28
C ILE A 4 -10.13 -20.16 -16.34
N PRO A 5 -9.36 -20.09 -17.43
CA PRO A 5 -8.21 -20.96 -17.63
C PRO A 5 -7.08 -20.58 -16.66
N GLN A 6 -6.54 -21.59 -15.98
CA GLN A 6 -5.34 -21.41 -15.17
C GLN A 6 -4.10 -21.23 -16.05
N VAL A 7 -3.14 -20.47 -15.52
CA VAL A 7 -1.83 -20.31 -16.11
C VAL A 7 -0.94 -21.49 -15.69
N PRO A 8 -0.29 -22.20 -16.63
CA PRO A 8 0.71 -23.20 -16.28
C PRO A 8 1.85 -22.61 -15.47
N CYS A 9 2.29 -23.31 -14.43
CA CYS A 9 3.47 -22.95 -13.65
C CYS A 9 4.36 -24.19 -13.42
N THR A 10 5.66 -23.97 -13.37
CA THR A 10 6.65 -25.00 -13.02
C THR A 10 6.49 -25.43 -11.55
N PRO A 11 7.03 -26.60 -11.15
CA PRO A 11 7.02 -27.01 -9.75
C PRO A 11 7.68 -25.99 -8.80
N ALA A 12 8.73 -25.30 -9.25
CA ALA A 12 9.42 -24.28 -8.47
C ALA A 12 8.54 -23.02 -8.27
N GLU A 13 7.90 -22.52 -9.33
CA GLU A 13 6.96 -21.40 -9.23
C GLU A 13 5.78 -21.75 -8.33
N ARG A 14 5.24 -22.97 -8.46
CA ARG A 14 4.15 -23.45 -7.60
C ARG A 14 4.56 -23.43 -6.12
N GLN A 15 5.76 -23.88 -5.79
CA GLN A 15 6.27 -23.81 -4.42
C GLN A 15 6.42 -22.36 -3.93
N GLN A 16 6.92 -21.46 -4.77
CA GLN A 16 7.00 -20.03 -4.44
C GLN A 16 5.62 -19.40 -4.22
N TYR A 17 4.61 -19.79 -4.99
CA TYR A 17 3.24 -19.30 -4.84
C TYR A 17 2.53 -19.85 -3.60
N ARG A 18 2.81 -21.09 -3.21
CA ARG A 18 2.36 -21.62 -1.90
C ARG A 18 2.95 -20.80 -0.76
N GLU A 19 4.24 -20.46 -0.85
CA GLU A 19 4.88 -19.59 0.15
C GLU A 19 4.27 -18.18 0.15
N LEU A 20 4.02 -17.60 -1.03
CA LEU A 20 3.34 -16.32 -1.15
C LEU A 20 1.97 -16.33 -0.45
N MET A 21 1.19 -17.41 -0.64
CA MET A 21 -0.10 -17.59 0.03
C MET A 21 0.05 -17.69 1.55
N ARG A 22 1.05 -18.44 2.06
CA ARG A 22 1.34 -18.49 3.51
C ARG A 22 1.64 -17.09 4.07
N ARG A 23 2.44 -16.32 3.36
CA ARG A 23 2.77 -14.93 3.75
C ARG A 23 1.53 -14.04 3.78
N ALA A 24 0.57 -14.22 2.86
CA ALA A 24 -0.71 -13.53 2.91
C ALA A 24 -1.57 -13.96 4.11
N VAL A 25 -1.62 -15.26 4.42
CA VAL A 25 -2.33 -15.80 5.60
C VAL A 25 -1.77 -15.21 6.90
N GLU A 26 -0.45 -15.12 7.03
CA GLU A 26 0.22 -14.55 8.20
C GLU A 26 -0.01 -13.04 8.33
N ALA A 27 0.07 -12.31 7.20
CA ALA A 27 -0.06 -10.86 7.19
C ALA A 27 -1.40 -10.37 7.74
N ARG A 28 -2.47 -11.17 7.64
CA ARG A 28 -3.81 -10.80 8.12
C ARG A 28 -3.85 -10.47 9.61
N ASP A 29 -2.90 -10.97 10.41
CA ASP A 29 -2.83 -10.70 11.85
C ASP A 29 -2.57 -9.21 12.15
N GLN A 30 -2.05 -8.46 11.16
CA GLN A 30 -1.77 -7.03 11.27
C GLN A 30 -2.94 -6.14 10.82
N ALA A 31 -4.07 -6.73 10.39
CA ALA A 31 -5.22 -5.99 9.91
C ALA A 31 -5.77 -5.01 10.96
N TYR A 32 -6.30 -3.89 10.48
CA TYR A 32 -7.07 -2.93 11.28
C TYR A 32 -8.49 -2.87 10.78
N THR A 33 -9.40 -3.58 11.45
CA THR A 33 -10.76 -3.83 10.93
C THR A 33 -11.86 -3.56 11.97
N PRO A 34 -11.87 -2.38 12.62
CA PRO A 34 -12.88 -2.03 13.63
C PRO A 34 -14.32 -2.00 13.09
N SER A 35 -14.52 -1.91 11.77
CA SER A 35 -15.85 -1.81 11.14
C SER A 35 -16.32 -3.15 10.59
N SER A 36 -15.52 -3.83 9.76
CA SER A 36 -15.95 -5.09 9.13
C SER A 36 -15.70 -6.32 9.99
N HIS A 37 -14.72 -6.26 10.89
CA HIS A 37 -14.17 -7.42 11.60
C HIS A 37 -13.75 -8.56 10.65
N TYR A 38 -13.29 -8.21 9.44
CA TYR A 38 -12.86 -9.16 8.43
C TYR A 38 -11.39 -8.90 8.05
N ASN A 39 -10.50 -9.77 8.53
CA ASN A 39 -9.06 -9.61 8.40
C ASN A 39 -8.60 -10.21 7.08
N VAL A 40 -7.99 -9.38 6.25
CA VAL A 40 -7.42 -9.75 4.96
C VAL A 40 -5.93 -9.47 4.99
N GLY A 41 -5.13 -10.46 4.64
CA GLY A 41 -3.72 -10.30 4.36
C GLY A 41 -3.45 -10.46 2.87
N GLY A 42 -2.47 -9.72 2.38
CA GLY A 42 -2.02 -9.70 1.00
C GLY A 42 -0.52 -9.86 0.94
N ALA A 43 -0.03 -10.53 -0.09
CA ALA A 43 1.39 -10.66 -0.34
C ALA A 43 1.68 -10.54 -1.83
N VAL A 44 2.80 -9.90 -2.17
CA VAL A 44 3.22 -9.68 -3.55
C VAL A 44 4.68 -10.07 -3.76
N ILE A 45 4.99 -10.54 -4.97
CA ILE A 45 6.37 -10.79 -5.42
C ILE A 45 6.80 -9.62 -6.30
N GLY A 46 7.83 -8.90 -5.86
CA GLY A 46 8.45 -7.82 -6.63
C GLY A 46 9.16 -8.32 -7.90
N GLU A 47 9.61 -7.41 -8.74
CA GLU A 47 10.44 -7.76 -9.90
C GLU A 47 11.78 -8.39 -9.48
N SER A 48 12.31 -7.97 -8.33
CA SER A 48 13.51 -8.57 -7.72
C SER A 48 13.33 -10.04 -7.33
N GLY A 49 12.09 -10.49 -7.10
CA GLY A 49 11.77 -11.79 -6.52
C GLY A 49 11.48 -11.75 -5.01
N GLU A 50 11.71 -10.61 -4.35
CA GLU A 50 11.39 -10.41 -2.93
C GLU A 50 9.88 -10.39 -2.65
N VAL A 51 9.50 -10.82 -1.45
CA VAL A 51 8.11 -10.89 -1.00
C VAL A 51 7.79 -9.74 -0.04
N TYR A 52 6.74 -8.99 -0.36
CA TYR A 52 6.22 -7.90 0.46
C TYR A 52 4.79 -8.20 0.88
N THR A 53 4.44 -7.85 2.12
CA THR A 53 3.14 -8.17 2.72
C THR A 53 2.37 -6.91 3.09
N GLY A 54 1.06 -7.03 3.15
CA GLY A 54 0.15 -5.99 3.61
C GLY A 54 -1.09 -6.60 4.26
N ALA A 55 -1.84 -5.78 4.99
CA ALA A 55 -3.12 -6.14 5.58
C ALA A 55 -4.11 -5.00 5.38
N ASN A 56 -5.41 -5.30 5.41
CA ASN A 56 -6.41 -4.26 5.23
C ASN A 56 -6.46 -3.30 6.42
N MET A 57 -6.59 -2.01 6.13
CA MET A 57 -6.62 -0.92 7.11
C MET A 57 -7.88 -0.07 6.93
N GLU A 58 -8.79 -0.12 7.89
CA GLU A 58 -10.04 0.65 7.89
C GLU A 58 -9.86 2.00 8.61
N PHE A 59 -9.13 2.89 7.95
CA PHE A 59 -8.96 4.27 8.41
C PHE A 59 -10.15 5.13 7.97
N THR A 60 -11.21 5.18 8.79
CA THR A 60 -12.42 5.98 8.53
C THR A 60 -12.07 7.40 8.06
N PRO A 61 -12.63 7.87 6.91
CA PRO A 61 -13.74 7.28 6.15
C PRO A 61 -13.36 6.28 5.05
N ASN A 62 -12.08 5.94 4.87
CA ASN A 62 -11.60 5.09 3.79
C ASN A 62 -11.07 3.74 4.27
N VAL A 63 -10.87 2.82 3.31
CA VAL A 63 -10.26 1.52 3.57
C VAL A 63 -9.13 1.30 2.57
N ASP A 64 -7.96 0.93 3.06
CA ASP A 64 -6.88 0.42 2.23
C ASP A 64 -6.92 -1.10 2.25
N HIS A 65 -6.96 -1.69 1.06
CA HIS A 65 -7.07 -3.14 0.92
C HIS A 65 -5.70 -3.79 1.10
N ALA A 66 -5.66 -5.04 1.54
CA ALA A 66 -4.42 -5.74 1.83
C ALA A 66 -3.48 -5.82 0.62
N GLU A 67 -4.04 -6.02 -0.57
CA GLU A 67 -3.36 -6.00 -1.86
C GLU A 67 -2.69 -4.65 -2.12
N GLN A 68 -3.40 -3.55 -1.86
CA GLN A 68 -2.91 -2.20 -2.10
C GLN A 68 -1.77 -1.87 -1.13
N VAL A 69 -1.91 -2.26 0.14
CA VAL A 69 -0.85 -2.10 1.15
C VAL A 69 0.38 -2.93 0.78
N ALA A 70 0.21 -4.18 0.31
CA ALA A 70 1.34 -5.02 -0.11
C ALA A 70 2.06 -4.44 -1.33
N MET A 71 1.33 -3.98 -2.35
CA MET A 71 1.91 -3.31 -3.53
C MET A 71 2.62 -1.99 -3.15
N ALA A 72 1.99 -1.16 -2.32
CA ALA A 72 2.62 0.07 -1.84
C ALA A 72 3.88 -0.20 -1.02
N THR A 73 3.89 -1.26 -0.21
CA THR A 73 5.09 -1.70 0.55
C THR A 73 6.22 -2.09 -0.40
N ALA A 74 5.92 -2.84 -1.47
CA ALA A 74 6.89 -3.21 -2.50
C ALA A 74 7.49 -1.97 -3.19
N PHE A 75 6.65 -1.03 -3.63
CA PHE A 75 7.11 0.22 -4.24
C PHE A 75 7.92 1.08 -3.26
N ALA A 76 7.49 1.17 -2.00
CA ALA A 76 8.22 1.85 -0.94
C ALA A 76 9.61 1.24 -0.71
N ALA A 77 9.78 -0.07 -0.91
CA ALA A 77 11.08 -0.75 -0.86
C ALA A 77 11.96 -0.49 -2.11
N GLY A 78 11.38 0.00 -3.20
CA GLY A 78 12.08 0.37 -4.43
C GLY A 78 11.79 -0.52 -5.64
N GLU A 79 10.86 -1.47 -5.52
CA GLU A 79 10.41 -2.27 -6.66
C GLU A 79 9.90 -1.38 -7.80
N LYS A 80 10.10 -1.83 -9.04
CA LYS A 80 9.62 -1.13 -10.25
C LYS A 80 8.42 -1.81 -10.91
N GLY A 81 8.11 -3.01 -10.45
CA GLY A 81 6.94 -3.77 -10.88
C GLY A 81 6.68 -4.94 -9.94
N ILE A 82 5.57 -5.63 -10.20
CA ILE A 82 5.07 -6.73 -9.37
C ILE A 82 4.68 -7.88 -10.28
N LYS A 83 5.11 -9.09 -9.93
CA LYS A 83 4.97 -10.31 -10.73
C LYS A 83 3.76 -11.15 -10.32
N ALA A 84 3.49 -11.23 -9.03
CA ALA A 84 2.41 -12.07 -8.50
C ALA A 84 1.81 -11.44 -7.24
N LEU A 85 0.55 -11.77 -6.97
CA LEU A 85 -0.22 -11.32 -5.83
C LEU A 85 -1.05 -12.49 -5.28
N ALA A 86 -1.04 -12.66 -3.95
CA ALA A 86 -1.91 -13.56 -3.22
C ALA A 86 -2.70 -12.77 -2.17
N THR A 87 -3.94 -13.18 -1.93
CA THR A 87 -4.82 -12.64 -0.89
C THR A 87 -5.43 -13.78 -0.09
N PHE A 88 -5.54 -13.60 1.22
CA PHE A 88 -6.27 -14.50 2.09
C PHE A 88 -7.04 -13.71 3.14
N GLY A 89 -8.32 -14.05 3.34
CA GLY A 89 -9.18 -13.39 4.31
C GLY A 89 -9.97 -14.36 5.17
N ALA A 90 -10.34 -13.91 6.37
CA ALA A 90 -11.23 -14.61 7.28
C ALA A 90 -11.85 -13.62 8.26
N ARG A 91 -12.88 -14.05 9.01
CA ARG A 91 -13.38 -13.18 10.10
C ARG A 91 -12.34 -13.08 11.21
N ALA A 92 -12.31 -11.92 11.87
CA ALA A 92 -11.44 -11.70 13.01
C ALA A 92 -11.68 -12.75 14.10
N GLY A 93 -10.61 -13.34 14.61
CA GLY A 93 -10.66 -14.40 15.63
C GLY A 93 -10.84 -15.82 15.11
N GLU A 94 -11.15 -16.02 13.82
CA GLU A 94 -11.10 -17.35 13.22
C GLU A 94 -9.64 -17.86 13.18
N PRO A 95 -9.39 -19.16 13.37
CA PRO A 95 -8.02 -19.69 13.32
C PRO A 95 -7.41 -19.55 11.92
N LYS A 96 -6.08 -19.51 11.85
CA LYS A 96 -5.37 -19.66 10.58
C LYS A 96 -5.36 -21.14 10.22
N PRO A 97 -5.89 -21.55 9.06
CA PRO A 97 -5.79 -22.94 8.66
C PRO A 97 -4.33 -23.31 8.43
N GLU A 98 -3.88 -24.48 8.91
CA GLU A 98 -2.53 -25.01 8.64
C GLU A 98 -2.30 -25.13 7.12
N ASP A 99 -3.35 -25.60 6.45
CA ASP A 99 -3.44 -25.69 5.00
C ASP A 99 -4.55 -24.73 4.53
N PHE A 100 -4.16 -23.53 4.09
CA PHE A 100 -5.07 -22.54 3.51
C PHE A 100 -6.03 -23.22 2.52
N HIS A 101 -7.34 -23.17 2.81
CA HIS A 101 -8.35 -23.92 2.05
C HIS A 101 -9.54 -23.07 1.62
N ASP A 102 -9.82 -21.97 2.31
CA ASP A 102 -10.88 -21.05 1.94
C ASP A 102 -10.40 -19.99 0.95
N GLN A 103 -11.32 -19.55 0.08
CA GLN A 103 -11.03 -18.57 -0.95
C GLN A 103 -11.51 -17.18 -0.54
N THR A 104 -10.59 -16.21 -0.56
CA THR A 104 -10.92 -14.79 -0.52
C THR A 104 -10.23 -14.12 -1.70
N PRO A 105 -10.77 -14.27 -2.92
CA PRO A 105 -10.17 -13.67 -4.09
C PRO A 105 -10.16 -12.14 -3.98
N PRO A 106 -9.13 -11.47 -4.55
CA PRO A 106 -9.09 -10.02 -4.64
C PRO A 106 -10.38 -9.40 -5.19
N CYS A 107 -10.79 -8.27 -4.61
CA CYS A 107 -11.94 -7.54 -5.14
C CYS A 107 -11.61 -6.87 -6.49
N GLY A 108 -12.65 -6.47 -7.25
CA GLY A 108 -12.46 -5.84 -8.56
C GLY A 108 -11.59 -4.58 -8.55
N ASN A 109 -11.62 -3.78 -7.47
CA ASN A 109 -10.75 -2.61 -7.33
C ASN A 109 -9.26 -3.00 -7.22
N CYS A 110 -8.96 -4.06 -6.47
CA CYS A 110 -7.59 -4.56 -6.30
C CYS A 110 -7.10 -5.23 -7.57
N ARG A 111 -7.93 -6.03 -8.23
CA ARG A 111 -7.59 -6.62 -9.54
C ARG A 111 -7.29 -5.54 -10.57
N GLN A 112 -8.11 -4.48 -10.64
CA GLN A 112 -7.88 -3.39 -11.59
C GLN A 112 -6.60 -2.62 -11.28
N ALA A 113 -6.29 -2.39 -9.99
CA ALA A 113 -5.02 -1.77 -9.59
C ALA A 113 -3.81 -2.64 -9.95
N ALA A 114 -3.88 -3.94 -9.66
CA ALA A 114 -2.85 -4.90 -10.04
C ALA A 114 -2.68 -5.00 -11.57
N TYR A 115 -3.77 -4.98 -12.33
CA TYR A 115 -3.75 -4.98 -13.80
C TYR A 115 -3.13 -3.70 -14.39
N ASP A 116 -3.38 -2.53 -13.79
CA ASP A 116 -2.72 -1.29 -14.18
C ASP A 116 -1.21 -1.32 -13.93
N VAL A 117 -0.78 -1.94 -12.83
CA VAL A 117 0.65 -2.14 -12.52
C VAL A 117 1.30 -3.09 -13.52
N ASN A 118 0.69 -4.25 -13.74
CA ASN A 118 1.20 -5.27 -14.65
C ASN A 118 0.07 -6.15 -15.21
N PRO A 119 -0.27 -6.02 -16.51
CA PRO A 119 -1.27 -6.88 -17.16
C PRO A 119 -0.95 -8.38 -17.14
N GLY A 120 0.34 -8.72 -17.04
CA GLY A 120 0.83 -10.10 -16.93
C GLY A 120 0.96 -10.60 -15.49
N MET A 121 0.51 -9.85 -14.48
CA MET A 121 0.59 -10.25 -13.08
C MET A 121 -0.16 -11.56 -12.85
N ARG A 122 0.39 -12.42 -11.99
CA ARG A 122 -0.25 -13.66 -11.55
C ARG A 122 -1.11 -13.40 -10.32
N GLU A 123 -2.37 -13.81 -10.38
CA GLU A 123 -3.27 -13.89 -9.22
C GLU A 123 -3.19 -15.32 -8.67
N ILE A 124 -2.84 -15.42 -7.39
CA ILE A 124 -2.68 -16.69 -6.67
C ILE A 124 -3.85 -16.87 -5.72
N GLU A 125 -4.61 -17.94 -5.91
CA GLU A 125 -5.75 -18.30 -5.07
C GLU A 125 -5.51 -19.65 -4.39
N ALA A 126 -6.12 -19.88 -3.22
CA ALA A 126 -6.11 -21.18 -2.56
C ALA A 126 -6.91 -22.22 -3.37
N ASP A 127 -6.41 -23.46 -3.44
CA ASP A 127 -6.98 -24.60 -4.17
C ASP A 127 -7.18 -25.81 -3.27
N GLY A 128 -7.87 -25.62 -2.14
CA GLY A 128 -7.89 -26.64 -1.09
C GLY A 128 -6.55 -26.76 -0.38
N PRO A 129 -6.36 -27.81 0.44
CA PRO A 129 -5.32 -27.83 1.47
C PRO A 129 -3.89 -27.63 0.93
N GLY A 130 -3.34 -26.44 1.19
CA GLY A 130 -1.93 -26.13 0.92
C GLY A 130 -1.59 -25.98 -0.57
N GLU A 131 -2.60 -26.00 -1.45
CA GLU A 131 -2.45 -25.92 -2.89
C GLU A 131 -2.96 -24.59 -3.44
N VAL A 132 -2.49 -24.24 -4.64
CA VAL A 132 -2.80 -22.95 -5.28
C VAL A 132 -3.23 -23.11 -6.74
N ARG A 133 -4.17 -22.24 -7.14
CA ARG A 133 -4.50 -21.95 -8.53
C ARG A 133 -3.82 -20.65 -8.94
N VAL A 134 -3.44 -20.59 -10.21
CA VAL A 134 -2.74 -19.44 -10.77
C VAL A 134 -3.55 -18.91 -11.94
N TYR A 135 -3.93 -17.65 -11.88
CA TYR A 135 -4.63 -16.95 -12.94
C TYR A 135 -3.78 -15.79 -13.47
N ALA A 136 -4.05 -15.35 -14.69
CA ALA A 136 -3.61 -14.02 -15.08
C ALA A 136 -4.58 -13.02 -14.46
N ILE A 137 -4.08 -11.93 -13.89
CA ILE A 137 -4.91 -10.95 -13.16
C ILE A 137 -6.06 -10.39 -14.02
N GLY A 138 -5.88 -10.30 -15.34
CA GLY A 138 -6.91 -9.86 -16.28
C GLY A 138 -7.97 -10.91 -16.63
N SER A 139 -7.77 -12.18 -16.29
CA SER A 139 -8.70 -13.27 -16.62
C SER A 139 -10.04 -13.16 -15.87
N GLU A 140 -10.04 -12.52 -14.70
CA GLU A 140 -11.20 -12.26 -13.86
C GLU A 140 -11.78 -10.83 -14.07
N LEU A 141 -11.27 -10.10 -15.07
CA LEU A 141 -11.69 -8.75 -15.44
C LEU A 141 -12.03 -8.67 -16.94
N PRO A 142 -13.24 -9.07 -17.36
CA PRO A 142 -13.64 -9.03 -18.77
C PRO A 142 -13.51 -7.62 -19.35
N GLU A 143 -12.84 -7.50 -20.51
CA GLU A 143 -12.62 -6.23 -21.22
C GLU A 143 -12.02 -5.13 -20.33
N ALA A 144 -11.13 -5.52 -19.41
CA ALA A 144 -10.46 -4.62 -18.49
C ALA A 144 -9.84 -3.42 -19.20
N TYR A 145 -10.13 -2.22 -18.67
CA TYR A 145 -9.46 -1.01 -19.10
C TYR A 145 -7.98 -1.10 -18.75
N TRP A 146 -7.11 -0.91 -19.75
CA TRP A 146 -5.69 -0.74 -19.53
C TRP A 146 -5.07 0.17 -20.58
N ARG A 147 -4.05 0.91 -20.14
CA ARG A 147 -3.20 1.72 -21.00
C ARG A 147 -1.79 1.59 -20.48
N LYS A 148 -0.80 1.55 -21.38
CA LYS A 148 0.60 1.66 -20.95
C LYS A 148 0.79 2.98 -20.23
N ARG A 149 1.19 2.90 -18.96
CA ARG A 149 1.41 4.04 -18.10
C ARG A 149 2.91 4.14 -17.82
N ASP A 150 3.47 5.32 -18.05
CA ASP A 150 4.78 5.67 -17.52
C ASP A 150 4.53 6.31 -16.14
N PRO A 151 4.98 5.70 -15.04
CA PRO A 151 4.83 6.30 -13.71
C PRO A 151 5.57 7.65 -13.58
N GLY A 152 6.46 7.96 -14.53
CA GLY A 152 7.40 9.06 -14.40
C GLY A 152 8.42 8.76 -13.30
N GLN A 153 9.41 9.62 -13.18
CA GLN A 153 10.30 9.62 -12.02
C GLN A 153 10.22 11.00 -11.40
N ALA A 154 9.95 11.07 -10.09
CA ALA A 154 10.21 12.31 -9.37
C ALA A 154 11.70 12.63 -9.48
N ALA A 155 12.08 13.91 -9.44
CA ALA A 155 13.49 14.28 -9.35
C ALA A 155 14.19 13.53 -8.22
N ALA A 156 15.46 13.18 -8.44
CA ALA A 156 16.29 12.51 -7.45
C ALA A 156 16.30 13.30 -6.14
N CYS A 157 16.22 12.58 -5.02
CA CYS A 157 16.05 13.12 -3.67
C CYS A 157 17.00 14.29 -3.39
N THR A 158 16.45 15.38 -2.84
CA THR A 158 17.23 16.25 -1.97
C THR A 158 17.34 15.54 -0.63
N SER A 159 18.54 15.27 -0.13
CA SER A 159 18.71 14.76 1.23
C SER A 159 18.37 15.86 2.23
N ASP A 160 17.65 15.53 3.30
CA ASP A 160 17.34 16.46 4.38
C ASP A 160 18.02 16.03 5.69
N PRO A 161 18.53 16.95 6.52
CA PRO A 161 19.12 16.59 7.81
C PRO A 161 18.12 15.96 8.79
N ASP A 162 16.81 16.22 8.67
CA ASP A 162 15.79 15.52 9.44
C ASP A 162 15.50 14.14 8.82
N PRO A 163 15.78 13.02 9.53
CA PRO A 163 15.56 11.67 9.01
C PRO A 163 14.11 11.40 8.59
N LEU A 164 13.13 12.02 9.23
CA LEU A 164 11.71 11.86 8.89
C LEU A 164 11.39 12.51 7.54
N ILE A 165 11.93 13.71 7.30
CA ILE A 165 11.79 14.43 6.03
C ILE A 165 12.51 13.67 4.90
N ASP A 166 13.74 13.23 5.14
CA ASP A 166 14.52 12.45 4.18
C ASP A 166 13.77 11.19 3.72
N ARG A 167 13.12 10.49 4.66
CA ARG A 167 12.28 9.32 4.36
C ARG A 167 11.04 9.66 3.55
N ALA A 168 10.38 10.79 3.83
CA ALA A 168 9.24 11.24 3.03
C ALA A 168 9.65 11.62 1.60
N LEU A 169 10.82 12.24 1.42
CA LEU A 169 11.39 12.58 0.11
C LEU A 169 11.77 11.32 -0.68
N LEU A 170 12.36 10.32 0.00
CA LEU A 170 12.63 9.01 -0.60
C LEU A 170 11.34 8.33 -1.04
N ALA A 171 10.30 8.35 -0.21
CA ALA A 171 8.98 7.80 -0.56
C ALA A 171 8.42 8.48 -1.80
N ARG A 172 8.48 9.80 -1.88
CA ARG A 172 8.01 10.57 -3.03
C ARG A 172 8.70 10.11 -4.31
N SER A 173 10.01 9.86 -4.26
CA SER A 173 10.77 9.35 -5.42
C SER A 173 10.40 7.93 -5.85
N ARG A 174 9.72 7.18 -4.99
CA ARG A 174 9.30 5.79 -5.20
C ARG A 174 7.80 5.65 -5.49
N SER A 175 7.03 6.74 -5.43
CA SER A 175 5.60 6.74 -5.69
C SER A 175 5.26 6.36 -7.13
N TYR A 176 4.19 5.58 -7.26
CA TYR A 176 3.64 5.13 -8.53
C TYR A 176 2.51 6.09 -8.96
N SER A 177 2.88 7.26 -9.50
CA SER A 177 1.94 8.37 -9.78
C SER A 177 1.64 8.53 -11.28
N VAL A 178 1.06 7.47 -11.86
CA VAL A 178 0.80 7.33 -13.31
C VAL A 178 -0.32 8.20 -13.88
N LYS A 179 -1.23 8.74 -13.05
CA LYS A 179 -2.35 9.56 -13.52
C LYS A 179 -2.02 11.04 -13.45
N SER A 180 -1.72 11.52 -12.25
CA SER A 180 -1.46 12.93 -12.00
C SER A 180 -0.08 13.37 -12.46
N ARG A 181 0.88 12.42 -12.50
CA ARG A 181 2.33 12.70 -12.61
C ARG A 181 2.82 13.62 -11.50
N TYR A 182 2.12 13.64 -10.37
CA TYR A 182 2.44 14.41 -9.18
C TYR A 182 2.72 13.42 -8.05
N PRO A 183 4.00 13.09 -7.80
CA PRO A 183 4.35 12.12 -6.78
C PRO A 183 4.20 12.73 -5.38
N VAL A 184 3.59 11.97 -4.49
CA VAL A 184 3.49 12.28 -3.06
C VAL A 184 4.14 11.17 -2.25
N GLY A 185 5.00 11.54 -1.31
CA GLY A 185 5.61 10.64 -0.33
C GLY A 185 5.26 11.07 1.08
N ALA A 186 5.26 10.10 1.99
CA ALA A 186 5.11 10.37 3.40
C ALA A 186 6.00 9.46 4.23
N ALA A 187 6.26 9.88 5.47
CA ALA A 187 6.84 9.05 6.50
C ALA A 187 6.22 9.37 7.86
N VAL A 188 6.29 8.42 8.78
CA VAL A 188 5.87 8.57 10.17
C VAL A 188 6.97 8.11 11.11
N GLU A 189 7.07 8.77 12.26
CA GLU A 189 7.99 8.48 13.35
C GLU A 189 7.20 8.01 14.58
N THR A 190 7.64 6.91 15.19
CA THR A 190 7.08 6.37 16.44
C THR A 190 7.74 6.97 17.67
N SER A 191 7.18 6.74 18.86
CA SER A 191 7.76 7.24 20.12
C SER A 191 9.15 6.67 20.44
N ASP A 192 9.50 5.51 19.85
CA ASP A 192 10.82 4.89 19.91
C ASP A 192 11.72 5.24 18.70
N HIS A 193 11.40 6.31 17.96
CA HIS A 193 12.18 6.86 16.83
C HIS A 193 12.32 5.94 15.61
N ARG A 194 11.41 4.99 15.42
CA ARG A 194 11.36 4.19 14.19
C ARG A 194 10.63 4.94 13.10
N LEU A 195 11.13 4.81 11.89
CA LEU A 195 10.61 5.49 10.72
C LEU A 195 9.97 4.51 9.75
N PHE A 196 8.74 4.80 9.36
CA PHE A 196 7.99 4.04 8.37
C PHE A 196 7.58 4.97 7.25
N MET A 197 7.87 4.55 6.02
CA MET A 197 7.60 5.35 4.83
C MET A 197 6.41 4.78 4.06
N GLY A 198 5.65 5.66 3.42
CA GLY A 198 4.50 5.32 2.62
C GLY A 198 4.54 6.05 1.28
N VAL A 199 4.22 5.32 0.22
CA VAL A 199 4.21 5.86 -1.14
C VAL A 199 2.79 6.03 -1.63
N GLN A 200 2.61 7.00 -2.52
CA GLN A 200 1.39 7.13 -3.30
C GLN A 200 1.38 6.08 -4.42
N MET A 201 0.23 5.48 -4.67
CA MET A 201 -0.02 4.58 -5.78
C MET A 201 -1.32 4.99 -6.46
N GLU A 202 -1.23 5.35 -7.72
CA GLU A 202 -2.37 5.68 -8.57
C GLU A 202 -2.65 4.53 -9.53
N ALA A 203 -3.90 4.14 -9.66
CA ALA A 203 -4.39 3.18 -10.64
C ALA A 203 -5.74 3.67 -11.20
N SER A 204 -6.23 3.10 -12.30
CA SER A 204 -7.48 3.51 -12.97
C SER A 204 -8.66 3.64 -12.01
N SER A 205 -8.78 2.72 -11.06
CA SER A 205 -9.87 2.64 -10.08
C SER A 205 -9.55 3.21 -8.70
N TYR A 206 -8.30 3.60 -8.44
CA TYR A 206 -7.83 3.86 -7.07
C TYR A 206 -6.69 4.89 -7.00
N ALA A 207 -6.60 5.62 -5.90
CA ALA A 207 -5.41 6.36 -5.53
C ALA A 207 -5.19 6.21 -4.02
N SER A 208 -4.07 5.58 -3.61
CA SER A 208 -3.67 5.54 -2.21
C SER A 208 -3.15 6.90 -1.77
N GLN A 209 -3.28 7.17 -0.48
CA GLN A 209 -2.62 8.33 0.14
C GLN A 209 -1.34 7.88 0.81
N ALA A 210 -0.24 8.54 0.48
CA ALA A 210 1.10 8.18 0.99
C ALA A 210 1.15 8.13 2.52
N LEU A 211 0.50 9.08 3.20
CA LEU A 211 0.43 9.10 4.66
C LEU A 211 -0.33 7.89 5.24
N ARG A 212 -1.45 7.48 4.63
CA ARG A 212 -2.15 6.25 5.04
C ARG A 212 -1.29 5.01 4.82
N MET A 213 -0.50 4.96 3.74
CA MET A 213 0.46 3.88 3.51
C MET A 213 1.59 3.87 4.55
N ALA A 214 2.04 5.03 5.03
CA ALA A 214 3.05 5.12 6.08
C ALA A 214 2.49 4.64 7.43
N LEU A 215 1.25 5.03 7.76
CA LEU A 215 0.52 4.52 8.93
C LEU A 215 0.30 3.01 8.85
N ALA A 216 -0.09 2.51 7.67
CA ALA A 216 -0.25 1.09 7.42
C ALA A 216 1.08 0.34 7.62
N ALA A 217 2.19 0.87 7.10
CA ALA A 217 3.52 0.27 7.26
C ALA A 217 3.96 0.22 8.74
N ALA A 218 3.73 1.29 9.51
CA ALA A 218 3.98 1.29 10.95
C ALA A 218 3.16 0.22 11.67
N ARG A 219 1.86 0.14 11.34
CA ARG A 219 0.96 -0.85 11.94
C ARG A 219 1.29 -2.28 11.56
N MET A 220 1.67 -2.53 10.30
CA MET A 220 2.18 -3.82 9.83
C MET A 220 3.41 -4.29 10.61
N ALA A 221 4.20 -3.34 11.13
CA ALA A 221 5.35 -3.60 11.99
C ALA A 221 5.00 -3.63 13.49
N GLY A 222 3.72 -3.54 13.87
CA GLY A 222 3.26 -3.57 15.26
C GLY A 222 3.29 -2.22 15.98
N HIS A 223 3.51 -1.10 15.28
CA HIS A 223 3.59 0.23 15.87
C HIS A 223 2.31 1.04 15.67
N THR A 224 1.88 1.74 16.71
CA THR A 224 0.64 2.56 16.71
C THR A 224 0.81 3.91 17.40
N ASP A 225 1.98 4.16 17.96
CA ASP A 225 2.39 5.29 18.79
C ASP A 225 3.09 6.36 17.95
N ILE A 226 2.39 6.91 16.96
CA ILE A 226 2.96 7.88 16.02
C ILE A 226 3.10 9.25 16.71
N VAL A 227 4.30 9.82 16.68
CA VAL A 227 4.58 11.13 17.30
C VAL A 227 4.75 12.24 16.27
N ARG A 228 5.31 11.93 15.10
CA ARG A 228 5.55 12.89 14.02
C ARG A 228 5.23 12.23 12.68
N ALA A 229 4.77 13.01 11.72
CA ALA A 229 4.59 12.60 10.33
C ALA A 229 5.22 13.65 9.41
N ALA A 230 5.69 13.25 8.23
CA ALA A 230 6.08 14.17 7.17
C ALA A 230 5.37 13.80 5.88
N VAL A 231 4.91 14.79 5.13
CA VAL A 231 4.27 14.61 3.82
C VAL A 231 4.86 15.61 2.82
N VAL A 232 5.20 15.12 1.63
CA VAL A 232 5.83 15.93 0.58
C VAL A 232 5.36 15.52 -0.80
N GLY A 233 5.00 16.51 -1.61
CA GLY A 233 4.57 16.39 -3.00
C GLY A 233 5.57 17.02 -3.97
N GLY A 234 5.20 17.03 -5.25
CA GLY A 234 5.90 17.77 -6.30
C GLY A 234 6.92 16.94 -7.07
N THR A 235 7.21 17.37 -8.30
CA THR A 235 8.17 16.69 -9.20
C THR A 235 9.60 17.23 -9.06
N GLY A 236 9.78 18.41 -8.45
CA GLY A 236 11.06 19.06 -8.22
C GLY A 236 11.29 19.35 -6.74
N ALA A 237 11.34 20.64 -6.40
CA ALA A 237 11.45 21.10 -5.02
C ALA A 237 10.31 20.51 -4.15
N PRO A 238 10.53 20.31 -2.84
CA PRO A 238 9.48 19.86 -1.93
C PRO A 238 8.28 20.82 -1.96
N GLU A 239 7.09 20.27 -2.21
CA GLU A 239 5.84 21.03 -2.22
C GLU A 239 4.84 20.42 -1.24
N LEU A 240 3.96 21.24 -0.68
CA LEU A 240 2.76 20.75 -0.01
C LEU A 240 1.84 20.11 -1.07
N PRO A 241 1.45 18.83 -0.94
CA PRO A 241 0.51 18.24 -1.88
C PRO A 241 -0.81 19.03 -1.93
N PRO A 242 -1.36 19.28 -3.13
CA PRO A 242 -2.64 19.97 -3.24
C PRO A 242 -3.72 19.16 -2.53
N ASN A 243 -4.41 19.81 -1.58
CA ASN A 243 -5.39 19.20 -0.68
C ASN A 243 -4.79 18.06 0.15
N LEU A 244 -3.84 18.36 1.06
CA LEU A 244 -3.34 17.40 2.06
C LEU A 244 -4.53 16.56 2.55
N PRO A 245 -4.63 15.27 2.17
CA PRO A 245 -5.92 14.61 2.12
C PRO A 245 -6.56 14.54 3.51
N TRP A 246 -7.76 15.12 3.64
CA TRP A 246 -8.48 15.14 4.92
C TRP A 246 -8.62 13.75 5.53
N ASP A 247 -8.87 12.73 4.69
CA ASP A 247 -8.97 11.34 5.12
C ASP A 247 -7.66 10.80 5.73
N ALA A 248 -6.50 11.19 5.18
CA ALA A 248 -5.21 10.78 5.70
C ALA A 248 -4.85 11.49 7.01
N LEU A 249 -5.22 12.77 7.14
CA LEU A 249 -5.08 13.51 8.39
C LEU A 249 -6.02 12.98 9.48
N GLN A 250 -7.25 12.65 9.11
CA GLN A 250 -8.20 12.01 10.02
C GLN A 250 -7.69 10.64 10.48
N ALA A 251 -7.07 9.86 9.58
CA ALA A 251 -6.42 8.60 9.94
C ALA A 251 -5.31 8.81 10.98
N LEU A 252 -4.41 9.77 10.75
CA LEU A 252 -3.35 10.12 11.70
C LEU A 252 -3.94 10.59 13.03
N HIS A 253 -4.95 11.46 13.02
CA HIS A 253 -5.60 11.95 14.23
C HIS A 253 -6.27 10.81 15.03
N ASN A 254 -6.91 9.85 14.37
CA ASN A 254 -7.55 8.71 15.02
C ASN A 254 -6.53 7.77 15.67
N VAL A 255 -5.33 7.65 15.08
CA VAL A 255 -4.26 6.80 15.60
C VAL A 255 -3.48 7.52 16.70
N SER A 256 -3.20 8.81 16.52
CA SER A 256 -2.36 9.61 17.43
C SER A 256 -2.81 11.08 17.40
N PRO A 257 -3.77 11.48 18.26
CA PRO A 257 -4.37 12.82 18.24
C PRO A 257 -3.38 13.98 18.45
N ASP A 258 -2.30 13.71 19.19
CA ASP A 258 -1.28 14.70 19.55
C ASP A 258 -0.08 14.72 18.58
N ALA A 259 -0.10 13.88 17.54
CA ALA A 259 0.98 13.86 16.56
C ALA A 259 1.12 15.20 15.84
N THR A 260 2.35 15.52 15.43
CA THR A 260 2.64 16.65 14.55
C THR A 260 2.79 16.17 13.10
N ILE A 261 2.64 17.10 12.18
CA ILE A 261 2.92 16.89 10.76
C ILE A 261 3.88 17.96 10.25
N LEU A 262 4.87 17.51 9.49
CA LEU A 262 5.79 18.34 8.73
C LEU A 262 5.38 18.36 7.26
N HIS A 263 5.39 19.55 6.67
CA HIS A 263 5.19 19.71 5.24
C HIS A 263 5.94 20.95 4.71
N PRO A 264 6.19 21.04 3.40
CA PRO A 264 6.81 22.23 2.82
C PRO A 264 5.88 23.46 2.89
N ASP A 265 6.46 24.64 3.08
CA ASP A 265 5.84 25.96 2.88
C ASP A 265 6.00 26.42 1.41
N PRO A 266 5.44 27.57 0.99
CA PRO A 266 5.61 28.11 -0.36
C PRO A 266 7.06 28.43 -0.75
N GLU A 267 7.97 28.55 0.22
CA GLU A 267 9.41 28.74 0.02
C GLU A 267 10.19 27.42 0.07
N HIS A 268 9.50 26.27 0.05
CA HIS A 268 10.05 24.91 0.09
C HIS A 268 10.79 24.53 1.39
N ARG A 269 10.54 25.25 2.49
CA ARG A 269 11.06 24.91 3.82
C ARG A 269 10.02 24.09 4.58
N PHE A 270 10.46 23.15 5.40
CA PHE A 270 9.53 22.37 6.21
C PHE A 270 9.07 23.14 7.44
N VAL A 271 7.75 23.15 7.64
CA VAL A 271 7.08 23.69 8.83
C VAL A 271 6.35 22.56 9.54
N GLU A 272 6.26 22.64 10.86
CA GLU A 272 5.64 21.63 11.71
C GLU A 272 4.38 22.17 12.39
N HIS A 273 3.30 21.41 12.33
CA HIS A 273 2.01 21.75 12.91
C HIS A 273 1.46 20.57 13.70
N ARG A 274 0.77 20.82 14.82
CA ARG A 274 -0.03 19.75 15.41
C ARG A 274 -1.23 19.47 14.52
N VAL A 275 -1.60 18.20 14.38
CA VAL A 275 -2.73 17.79 13.54
C VAL A 275 -4.05 18.51 13.88
N PRO A 276 -4.42 18.73 15.16
CA PRO A 276 -5.65 19.47 15.50
C PRO A 276 -5.67 20.93 15.00
N ASP A 277 -4.49 21.53 14.83
CA ASP A 277 -4.36 22.95 14.49
C ASP A 277 -4.44 23.19 12.96
N LEU A 278 -4.44 22.12 12.15
CA LEU A 278 -4.48 22.17 10.68
C LEU A 278 -5.84 22.57 10.08
N GLN A 279 -6.92 22.58 10.87
CA GLN A 279 -8.27 22.94 10.40
C GLN A 279 -8.32 24.34 9.74
N GLY A 280 -7.42 25.25 10.12
CA GLY A 280 -7.32 26.60 9.54
C GLY A 280 -6.48 26.71 8.25
N ILE A 281 -5.66 25.70 7.92
CA ILE A 281 -4.77 25.69 6.75
C ILE A 281 -5.46 25.06 5.53
N MET A 282 -6.31 24.04 5.74
CA MET A 282 -7.04 23.34 4.66
C MET A 282 -8.26 24.09 4.11
N ALA A 283 -8.65 25.20 4.74
CA ALA A 283 -9.81 26.01 4.35
C ALA A 283 -9.45 27.19 3.42
N ARG A 284 -8.19 27.26 2.95
CA ARG A 284 -7.67 28.29 2.04
C ARG A 284 -7.22 27.65 0.73
#